data_AF-A0AAV9ISP5-F1
#
_entry.id   AF-A0AAV9ISP5-F1
#
_cell.length_a   1.000
_cell.length_b   1.000
_cell.length_c   1.000
_cell.angle_alpha   90.00
_cell.angle_beta   90.00
_cell.angle_gamma   90.00
#
_symmetry.space_group_name_H-M   'P 1'
#
loop_
_entity.id
_entity.type
_entity.pdbx_description
1 polymer ?
#
loop_
_entity_poly.entity_id
_entity_poly.type
_entity_poly.pdbx_seq_one_letter_code
_entity_poly.pdbx_strand_id
1 'polypeptide(L)'
;MQSGHGETRSDVGVEWVGAKGSWTFYILLLVAFRVFFGLGLSLSAQQSWTIINVVHASVTFLVFHWIKGNPFHTPWVDMAGKGEKQTWWEQIDGSVQNTPSRKFLVAVVVVLFLAAVHSTPFEREYLVAHLANVIAFTVVFVAKMPFMHGVRLFGINR
;
A
#
# COMPACT_ATOMS: atom_id res chain seq x y z
N MET A 1 7.70 41.70 3.96
CA MET A 1 6.62 40.76 4.36
C MET A 1 6.61 39.65 3.33
N GLN A 2 7.27 38.52 3.62
CA GLN A 2 7.18 37.33 2.75
C GLN A 2 5.84 36.67 3.02
N SER A 3 4.95 36.67 2.03
CA SER A 3 3.76 35.84 2.01
C SER A 3 4.20 34.39 1.85
N GLY A 4 4.51 33.75 2.98
CA GLY A 4 4.67 32.31 3.04
C GLY A 4 3.36 31.68 2.57
N HIS A 5 3.42 31.01 1.42
CA HIS A 5 2.34 30.15 0.97
C HIS A 5 1.98 29.22 2.13
N GLY A 6 0.73 29.30 2.57
CA GLY A 6 0.18 28.41 3.60
C GLY A 6 0.09 27.00 3.05
N GLU A 7 1.22 26.31 2.98
CA GLU A 7 1.22 24.85 2.93
C GLU A 7 0.63 24.38 4.25
N THR A 8 -0.56 23.79 4.19
CA THR A 8 -1.06 22.93 5.26
C THR A 8 0.02 21.89 5.52
N ARG A 9 0.74 22.01 6.65
CA ARG A 9 1.83 21.11 7.01
C ARG A 9 1.34 19.67 6.97
N SER A 10 2.03 18.83 6.20
CA SER A 10 1.71 17.44 5.95
C SER A 10 1.75 16.60 7.23
N ASP A 11 0.89 15.59 7.31
CA ASP A 11 0.95 14.58 8.36
C ASP A 11 2.29 13.84 8.29
N VAL A 12 3.14 14.07 9.29
CA VAL A 12 4.53 13.56 9.35
C VAL A 12 4.62 12.03 9.21
N GLY A 13 3.57 11.31 9.63
CA GLY A 13 3.52 9.84 9.57
C GLY A 13 3.45 9.24 8.16
N VAL A 14 3.06 10.03 7.15
CA VAL A 14 2.88 9.56 5.77
C VAL A 14 3.71 10.34 4.74
N GLU A 15 4.41 11.38 5.17
CA GLU A 15 5.23 12.24 4.29
C GLU A 15 6.34 11.45 3.57
N TRP A 16 6.87 10.40 4.20
CA TRP A 16 7.87 9.51 3.60
C TRP A 16 7.40 8.88 2.29
N VAL A 17 6.08 8.72 2.07
CA VAL A 17 5.52 8.17 0.84
C VAL A 17 5.74 9.12 -0.34
N GLY A 18 5.88 10.43 -0.10
CA GLY A 18 6.15 11.42 -1.16
C GLY A 18 7.63 11.47 -1.61
N ALA A 19 8.55 10.91 -0.83
CA ALA A 19 9.97 10.97 -1.12
C ALA A 19 10.37 9.93 -2.19
N LYS A 20 11.04 10.39 -3.27
CA LYS A 20 11.53 9.52 -4.35
C LYS A 20 12.46 8.41 -3.85
N GLY A 21 13.28 8.70 -2.84
CA GLY A 21 14.16 7.71 -2.21
C GLY A 21 13.39 6.54 -1.60
N SER A 22 12.23 6.81 -1.02
CA SER A 22 11.34 5.77 -0.46
C SER A 22 10.82 4.84 -1.54
N TRP A 23 10.50 5.34 -2.74
CA TRP A 23 10.01 4.51 -3.84
C TRP A 23 11.10 3.57 -4.35
N THR A 24 12.31 4.09 -4.52
CA THR A 24 13.49 3.29 -4.88
C THR A 24 13.75 2.21 -3.84
N PHE A 25 13.78 2.58 -2.55
CA PHE A 25 13.94 1.62 -1.47
C PHE A 25 12.86 0.54 -1.48
N TYR A 26 11.59 0.93 -1.70
CA TYR A 26 10.46 0.00 -1.78
C TYR A 26 10.64 -1.04 -2.89
N ILE A 27 11.01 -0.59 -4.10
CA ILE A 27 11.25 -1.49 -5.24
C ILE A 27 12.42 -2.43 -4.93
N LEU A 28 13.53 -1.90 -4.40
CA LEU A 28 14.69 -2.71 -4.03
C LEU A 28 14.34 -3.76 -2.97
N LEU A 29 13.49 -3.42 -2.00
CA LEU A 29 13.02 -4.34 -0.99
C LEU A 29 12.19 -5.49 -1.60
N LEU A 30 11.28 -5.18 -2.54
CA LEU A 30 10.52 -6.21 -3.26
C LEU A 30 11.43 -7.14 -4.07
N VAL A 31 12.44 -6.58 -4.75
CA VAL A 31 13.43 -7.36 -5.49
C VAL A 31 14.25 -8.23 -4.55
N ALA A 32 14.67 -7.69 -3.40
CA ALA A 32 15.40 -8.45 -2.38
C ALA A 32 14.58 -9.64 -1.86
N PHE A 33 13.29 -9.44 -1.56
CA PHE A 33 12.40 -10.55 -1.19
C PHE A 33 12.25 -11.57 -2.31
N ARG A 34 12.15 -11.13 -3.57
CA ARG A 34 12.08 -12.05 -4.71
C ARG A 34 13.33 -12.90 -4.87
N VAL A 35 14.51 -12.31 -4.68
CA VAL A 35 15.79 -13.02 -4.70
C VAL A 35 15.89 -13.96 -3.52
N PHE A 36 15.52 -13.52 -2.31
CA PHE A 36 15.55 -14.34 -1.11
C PHE A 36 14.66 -15.58 -1.23
N PHE A 37 13.42 -15.44 -1.68
CA PHE A 37 12.52 -16.59 -1.86
C PHE A 37 13.01 -17.56 -2.94
N GLY A 38 13.52 -17.03 -4.06
CA GLY A 38 13.99 -17.87 -5.16
C GLY A 38 15.31 -18.58 -4.89
N LEU A 39 16.31 -17.86 -4.39
CA LEU A 39 17.65 -18.40 -4.17
C LEU A 39 17.85 -18.92 -2.75
N GLY A 40 17.42 -18.15 -1.75
CA GLY A 40 17.61 -18.48 -0.33
C GLY A 40 16.73 -19.64 0.13
N LEU A 41 15.48 -19.72 -0.34
CA LEU A 41 14.55 -20.80 0.00
C LEU A 41 14.29 -21.79 -1.14
N SER A 42 14.95 -21.60 -2.29
CA SER A 42 14.78 -22.46 -3.48
C SER A 42 13.32 -22.63 -3.94
N LEU A 43 12.47 -21.61 -3.70
CA LEU A 43 11.08 -21.64 -4.13
C LEU A 43 10.96 -21.44 -5.64
N SER A 44 9.97 -22.10 -6.24
CA SER A 44 9.62 -21.85 -7.64
C SER A 44 9.21 -20.39 -7.86
N ALA A 45 9.23 -19.94 -9.12
CA ALA A 45 8.79 -18.60 -9.46
C ALA A 45 7.33 -18.35 -9.05
N GLN A 46 6.46 -19.32 -9.31
CA GLN A 46 5.05 -19.32 -8.93
C GLN A 46 4.85 -19.10 -7.42
N GLN A 47 5.52 -19.91 -6.60
CA GLN A 47 5.44 -19.82 -5.14
C GLN A 47 5.96 -18.47 -4.64
N SER A 48 7.13 -18.06 -5.12
CA SER A 48 7.78 -16.81 -4.70
C SER A 48 6.89 -15.60 -4.96
N TRP A 49 6.36 -15.46 -6.18
CA TRP A 49 5.53 -14.32 -6.54
C TRP A 49 4.15 -14.35 -5.86
N THR A 50 3.57 -15.54 -5.66
CA THR A 50 2.30 -15.68 -4.91
C THR A 50 2.48 -15.23 -3.46
N ILE A 51 3.56 -15.66 -2.80
CA ILE A 51 3.86 -15.24 -1.41
C ILE A 51 4.07 -13.73 -1.34
N ILE A 52 4.88 -13.16 -2.24
CA ILE A 52 5.12 -11.70 -2.26
C ILE A 52 3.81 -10.95 -2.45
N ASN A 53 2.96 -11.35 -3.41
CA ASN A 53 1.70 -10.67 -3.69
C ASN A 53 0.72 -10.73 -2.50
N VAL A 54 0.53 -11.91 -1.90
CA VAL A 54 -0.39 -12.10 -0.75
C VAL A 54 0.11 -11.38 0.50
N VAL A 55 1.40 -11.52 0.83
CA VAL A 55 2.00 -10.85 2.00
C VAL A 55 1.97 -9.34 1.81
N HIS A 56 2.35 -8.85 0.63
CA HIS A 56 2.28 -7.42 0.32
C HIS A 56 0.86 -6.88 0.44
N ALA A 57 -0.14 -7.56 -0.13
CA ALA A 57 -1.55 -7.16 -0.01
C ALA A 57 -1.99 -7.09 1.46
N SER A 58 -1.64 -8.09 2.26
CA SER A 58 -2.01 -8.17 3.68
C SER A 58 -1.36 -7.06 4.51
N VAL A 59 -0.05 -6.89 4.39
CA VAL A 59 0.71 -5.87 5.14
C VAL A 59 0.29 -4.47 4.72
N THR A 60 0.20 -4.20 3.42
CA THR A 60 -0.18 -2.85 2.94
C THR A 60 -1.64 -2.53 3.22
N PHE A 61 -2.53 -3.52 3.27
CA PHE A 61 -3.90 -3.30 3.73
C PHE A 61 -3.92 -2.89 5.20
N LEU A 62 -3.21 -3.61 6.07
CA LEU A 62 -3.11 -3.26 7.48
C LEU A 62 -2.52 -1.84 7.66
N VAL A 63 -1.35 -1.58 7.07
CA VAL A 63 -0.63 -0.31 7.24
C VAL A 63 -1.44 0.87 6.71
N PHE A 64 -2.00 0.78 5.49
CA PHE A 64 -2.63 1.93 4.87
C PHE A 64 -4.12 2.06 5.16
N HIS A 65 -4.85 0.97 5.38
CA HIS A 65 -6.32 1.01 5.50
C HIS A 65 -6.84 0.62 6.88
N TRP A 66 -5.99 0.15 7.80
CA TRP A 66 -6.40 -0.16 9.17
C TRP A 66 -5.80 0.80 10.19
N ILE A 67 -4.50 1.08 10.11
CA ILE A 67 -3.82 2.00 11.01
C ILE A 67 -4.32 3.44 10.78
N LYS A 68 -4.66 4.12 11.88
CA LYS A 68 -5.12 5.50 11.93
C LYS A 68 -4.20 6.36 12.78
N GLY A 69 -4.38 7.68 12.69
CA GLY A 69 -3.64 8.64 13.49
C GLY A 69 -2.20 8.81 13.00
N ASN A 70 -1.46 9.63 13.73
CA ASN A 70 -0.06 9.88 13.48
C ASN A 70 0.76 9.33 14.67
N PRO A 71 1.74 8.44 14.45
CA PRO A 71 2.59 7.94 15.54
C PRO A 71 3.48 9.04 16.15
N PHE A 72 3.64 10.17 15.44
CA PHE A 72 4.41 11.32 15.89
C PHE A 72 3.46 12.48 16.18
N HIS A 73 3.15 12.67 17.47
CA HIS A 73 2.39 13.82 17.93
C HIS A 73 3.20 15.10 17.70
N THR A 74 2.61 16.04 16.98
CA THR A 74 3.15 17.39 16.85
C THR A 74 2.05 18.40 17.17
N PRO A 75 2.39 19.58 17.73
CA PRO A 75 1.38 20.58 18.11
C PRO A 75 0.42 20.99 16.97
N TRP A 76 0.82 20.81 15.71
CA TRP A 76 0.00 21.16 14.54
C TRP A 76 -0.97 20.04 14.12
N VAL A 77 -0.62 18.77 14.38
CA VAL A 77 -1.46 17.60 14.10
C VAL A 77 -2.60 17.51 15.12
N ASP A 78 -2.31 17.76 16.39
CA ASP A 78 -3.30 17.72 17.47
C ASP A 78 -4.36 18.82 17.34
N MET A 79 -3.98 19.99 16.80
CA MET A 79 -4.90 21.11 16.54
C MET A 79 -5.84 20.86 15.35
N ALA A 80 -5.42 20.01 14.40
CA ALA A 80 -6.22 19.71 13.21
C ALA A 80 -7.33 18.69 13.50
N GLY A 81 -7.15 17.80 14.48
CA GLY A 81 -8.12 16.80 14.95
C GLY A 81 -8.63 15.77 13.90
N LYS A 82 -8.29 15.95 12.62
CA LYS A 82 -8.73 15.12 11.49
C LYS A 82 -7.89 13.85 11.34
N GLY A 83 -6.58 13.94 11.60
CA GLY A 83 -5.64 12.82 11.42
C GLY A 83 -5.95 11.61 12.32
N GLU A 84 -6.47 11.84 13.53
CA GLU A 84 -6.79 10.76 14.48
C GLU A 84 -7.83 9.75 13.97
N LYS A 85 -8.78 10.21 13.15
CA LYS A 85 -9.86 9.36 12.61
C LYS A 85 -9.55 8.82 11.21
N GLN A 86 -8.56 9.41 10.54
CA GLN A 86 -8.17 9.04 9.18
C GLN A 86 -7.12 7.93 9.20
N THR A 87 -7.27 7.00 8.28
CA THR A 87 -6.26 5.98 7.98
C THR A 87 -5.04 6.61 7.32
N TRP A 88 -3.89 5.94 7.36
CA TRP A 88 -2.69 6.44 6.67
C TRP A 88 -2.92 6.63 5.17
N TRP A 89 -3.72 5.77 4.53
CA TRP A 89 -4.11 5.97 3.13
C TRP A 89 -4.84 7.30 2.92
N GLU A 90 -5.73 7.68 3.83
CA GLU A 90 -6.49 8.92 3.73
C GLU A 90 -5.62 10.15 4.01
N GLN A 91 -4.61 10.02 4.86
CA GLN A 91 -3.68 11.11 5.19
C GLN A 91 -2.69 11.43 4.05
N ILE A 92 -2.31 10.45 3.22
CA ILE A 92 -1.32 10.65 2.12
C ILE A 92 -1.70 11.86 1.27
N ASP A 93 -0.70 12.72 1.02
CA ASP A 93 -0.80 13.93 0.20
C ASP A 93 -1.99 14.83 0.59
N GLY A 94 -2.32 14.91 1.89
CA GLY A 94 -3.41 15.75 2.39
C GLY A 94 -4.78 15.32 1.88
N SER A 95 -5.01 14.01 1.75
CA SER A 95 -6.25 13.43 1.19
C SER A 95 -6.52 13.74 -0.29
N VAL A 96 -5.59 14.38 -1.01
CA VAL A 96 -5.71 14.60 -2.45
C VAL A 96 -5.66 13.25 -3.18
N GLN A 97 -6.63 13.02 -4.06
CA GLN A 97 -6.72 11.78 -4.83
C GLN A 97 -5.86 11.83 -6.10
N ASN A 98 -5.51 10.66 -6.64
CA ASN A 98 -4.80 10.51 -7.93
C ASN A 98 -3.42 11.21 -8.02
N THR A 99 -2.77 11.44 -6.90
CA THR A 99 -1.41 11.98 -6.81
C THR A 99 -0.36 10.96 -7.30
N PRO A 100 0.87 11.40 -7.62
CA PRO A 100 1.96 10.50 -8.01
C PRO A 100 2.23 9.40 -6.97
N SER A 101 2.24 9.73 -5.68
CA SER A 101 2.48 8.78 -4.57
C SER A 101 1.41 7.69 -4.51
N ARG A 102 0.13 8.07 -4.63
CA ARG A 102 -0.98 7.10 -4.67
C ARG A 102 -0.92 6.23 -5.92
N LYS A 103 -0.63 6.82 -7.09
CA LYS A 103 -0.46 6.08 -8.35
C LYS A 103 0.69 5.09 -8.26
N PHE A 104 1.80 5.46 -7.64
CA PHE A 104 2.92 4.56 -7.39
C PHE A 104 2.49 3.35 -6.54
N LEU A 105 1.82 3.58 -5.40
CA LEU A 105 1.36 2.49 -4.53
C LEU A 105 0.34 1.57 -5.22
N VAL A 106 -0.54 2.12 -6.07
CA VAL A 106 -1.47 1.32 -6.89
C VAL A 106 -0.72 0.54 -7.97
N ALA A 107 0.23 1.17 -8.66
CA ALA A 107 1.02 0.52 -9.71
C ALA A 107 1.81 -0.67 -9.18
N VAL A 108 2.38 -0.57 -7.98
CA VAL A 108 3.07 -1.69 -7.31
C VAL A 108 2.11 -2.88 -7.11
N VAL A 109 0.90 -2.65 -6.63
CA VAL A 109 -0.13 -3.70 -6.46
C VAL A 109 -0.43 -4.38 -7.80
N VAL A 110 -0.62 -3.60 -8.87
CA VAL A 110 -0.89 -4.13 -10.22
C VAL A 110 0.28 -4.97 -10.74
N VAL A 111 1.51 -4.46 -10.63
CA VAL A 111 2.71 -5.16 -11.12
C VAL A 111 2.94 -6.47 -10.38
N LEU A 112 2.78 -6.48 -9.05
CA LEU A 112 2.94 -7.69 -8.25
C LEU A 112 1.89 -8.75 -8.60
N PHE A 113 0.64 -8.34 -8.80
CA PHE A 113 -0.42 -9.24 -9.24
C PHE A 113 -0.12 -9.83 -10.62
N LEU A 114 0.28 -8.99 -11.58
CA LEU A 114 0.65 -9.46 -12.93
C LEU A 114 1.83 -10.43 -12.89
N ALA A 115 2.87 -10.16 -12.08
CA ALA A 115 4.00 -11.07 -11.90
C ALA A 115 3.57 -12.41 -11.30
N ALA A 116 2.67 -12.39 -10.31
CA ALA A 116 2.15 -13.60 -9.67
C ALA A 116 1.31 -14.44 -10.64
N VAL A 117 0.38 -13.84 -11.38
CA VAL A 117 -0.44 -14.57 -12.35
C VAL A 117 0.39 -15.06 -13.54
N HIS A 118 1.32 -14.25 -14.05
CA HIS A 118 2.19 -14.62 -15.17
C HIS A 118 3.09 -15.82 -14.84
N SER A 119 3.55 -15.92 -13.59
CA SER A 119 4.40 -17.02 -13.14
C SER A 119 3.61 -18.27 -12.71
N THR A 120 2.28 -18.21 -12.65
CA THR A 120 1.43 -19.33 -12.23
C THR A 120 0.85 -20.05 -13.45
N PRO A 121 1.17 -21.34 -13.68
CA PRO A 121 0.64 -22.08 -14.83
C PRO A 121 -0.90 -22.17 -14.83
N PHE A 122 -1.49 -22.27 -16.02
CA PHE A 122 -2.94 -22.42 -16.21
C PHE A 122 -3.36 -23.90 -16.13
N GLU A 123 -3.10 -24.52 -14.99
CA GLU A 123 -3.43 -25.93 -14.72
C GLU A 123 -4.27 -26.05 -13.44
N ARG A 124 -5.07 -27.12 -13.34
CA ARG A 124 -6.00 -27.29 -12.21
C ARG A 124 -5.30 -27.32 -10.85
N GLU A 125 -4.07 -27.79 -10.79
CA GLU A 125 -3.28 -27.84 -9.56
C GLU A 125 -2.95 -26.45 -8.99
N TYR A 126 -2.90 -25.41 -9.82
CA TYR A 126 -2.62 -24.03 -9.39
C TYR A 126 -3.88 -23.19 -9.13
N LEU A 127 -5.08 -23.79 -9.16
CA LEU A 127 -6.33 -23.06 -8.97
C LEU A 127 -6.34 -22.25 -7.66
N VAL A 128 -5.84 -22.84 -6.57
CA VAL A 128 -5.77 -22.18 -5.26
C VAL A 128 -4.84 -20.96 -5.30
N ALA A 129 -3.69 -21.07 -5.98
CA ALA A 129 -2.75 -19.96 -6.13
C ALA A 129 -3.35 -18.81 -6.96
N HIS A 130 -4.04 -19.12 -8.05
CA HIS A 130 -4.76 -18.11 -8.85
C HIS A 130 -5.82 -17.39 -8.02
N LEU A 131 -6.65 -18.13 -7.28
CA LEU A 131 -7.68 -17.56 -6.42
C LEU A 131 -7.06 -16.67 -5.33
N ALA A 132 -6.00 -17.13 -4.66
CA ALA A 132 -5.29 -16.35 -3.66
C ALA A 132 -4.74 -15.03 -4.23
N ASN A 133 -4.13 -15.07 -5.41
CA ASN A 133 -3.58 -13.89 -6.07
C ASN A 133 -4.67 -12.88 -6.48
N VAL A 134 -5.78 -13.37 -7.04
CA VAL A 134 -6.92 -12.52 -7.43
C VAL A 134 -7.58 -11.90 -6.22
N ILE A 135 -7.87 -12.67 -5.17
CA ILE A 135 -8.50 -12.15 -3.95
C ILE A 135 -7.60 -11.11 -3.30
N ALA A 136 -6.31 -11.41 -3.12
CA ALA A 136 -5.34 -10.48 -2.54
C ALA A 136 -5.28 -9.17 -3.33
N PHE A 137 -5.19 -9.25 -4.66
CA PHE A 137 -5.20 -8.09 -5.55
C PHE A 137 -6.50 -7.30 -5.43
N THR A 138 -7.65 -7.95 -5.58
CA THR A 138 -8.95 -7.27 -5.58
C THR A 138 -9.20 -6.52 -4.28
N VAL A 139 -8.93 -7.14 -3.13
CA VAL A 139 -9.12 -6.50 -1.81
C VAL A 139 -8.29 -5.22 -1.71
N VAL A 140 -6.98 -5.30 -1.98
CA VAL A 140 -6.08 -4.17 -1.77
C VAL A 140 -6.17 -3.10 -2.88
N PHE A 141 -6.47 -3.51 -4.11
CA PHE A 141 -6.69 -2.61 -5.24
C PHE A 141 -7.95 -1.79 -5.02
N VAL A 142 -9.08 -2.43 -4.71
CA VAL A 142 -10.36 -1.75 -4.43
C VAL A 142 -10.19 -0.78 -3.26
N ALA A 143 -9.53 -1.19 -2.18
CA ALA A 143 -9.29 -0.33 -1.02
C ALA A 143 -8.50 0.97 -1.36
N LYS A 144 -7.67 0.95 -2.41
CA LYS A 144 -6.89 2.11 -2.88
C LYS A 144 -7.65 3.00 -3.86
N MET A 145 -8.83 2.60 -4.32
CA MET A 145 -9.58 3.40 -5.28
C MET A 145 -10.19 4.65 -4.64
N PRO A 146 -10.30 5.78 -5.36
CA PRO A 146 -10.84 7.03 -4.80
C PRO A 146 -12.25 6.90 -4.23
N PHE A 147 -13.10 6.03 -4.79
CA PHE A 147 -14.47 5.82 -4.30
C PHE A 147 -14.54 5.14 -2.93
N MET A 148 -13.44 4.54 -2.45
CA MET A 148 -13.34 3.97 -1.09
C MET A 148 -12.89 4.99 -0.04
N HIS A 149 -12.61 6.25 -0.43
CA HIS A 149 -12.20 7.29 0.51
C HIS A 149 -13.27 7.54 1.58
N GLY A 150 -12.91 7.45 2.86
CA GLY A 150 -13.84 7.63 3.97
C GLY A 150 -14.82 6.46 4.20
N VAL A 151 -14.78 5.42 3.36
CA VAL A 151 -15.69 4.27 3.48
C VAL A 151 -15.17 3.32 4.56
N ARG A 152 -16.05 2.92 5.47
CA ARG A 152 -15.81 1.87 6.48
C ARG A 152 -16.85 0.78 6.30
N LEU A 153 -16.44 -0.34 5.72
CA LEU A 153 -17.33 -1.49 5.54
C LEU A 153 -17.79 -2.00 6.91
N PHE A 154 -19.10 -2.26 7.04
CA PHE A 154 -19.73 -2.78 8.27
C PHE A 154 -19.58 -1.90 9.53
N GLY A 155 -19.14 -0.65 9.40
CA GLY A 155 -18.94 0.24 10.55
C GLY A 155 -17.76 -0.15 11.47
N ILE A 156 -16.89 -1.06 11.02
CA ILE A 156 -15.68 -1.45 11.74
C ILE A 156 -14.64 -0.33 11.63
N ASN A 157 -13.87 -0.09 12.70
CA ASN A 157 -12.82 0.92 12.76
C ASN A 157 -13.36 2.34 12.44
N ARG A 158 -14.37 2.79 13.19
CA ARG A 158 -14.84 4.20 13.19
C ARG A 158 -13.95 5.09 14.03
#